data_AF-A0A168IZV4-F1
#
_entry.id   AF-A0A168IZV4-F1
#
_cell.length_a   1.000
_cell.length_b   1.000
_cell.length_c   1.000
_cell.angle_alpha   90.00
_cell.angle_beta   90.00
_cell.angle_gamma   90.00
#
_symmetry.space_group_name_H-M   'P 1'
#
loop_
_entity.id
_entity.type
_entity.pdbx_description
1 polymer ?
#
loop_
_entity_poly.entity_id
_entity_poly.type
_entity_poly.pdbx_seq_one_letter_code
_entity_poly.pdbx_strand_id
1 'polypeptide(L)'
;MKYGIQFNTHHFREENLRKFAAAIDPAGALISNVVGFIDGTLQQVNRPSTDDAMQKALYNGWKHLHVIKYQAIVTPDGITSSLMGPVIGSTHDKVAFSMLETERRLEKYLGLSENEEDQFVLYGDPAYISASPHVYTPFPSNTTDPIERECNRSMSKVCIAVEWEFGEVMKHFAYAKYRYGMKTGGNNPAKIYILSTVSKNMLHCCRQGGYPTYSKLKLLPPTLEDYIHGMRRERIEGEDDDE
;
A
#
# COMPACT_ATOMS: atom_id res chain seq x y z
N MET A 1 15.19 2.85 -10.61
CA MET A 1 13.93 2.65 -9.86
C MET A 1 13.51 1.19 -10.01
N LYS A 2 14.04 0.29 -9.16
CA LYS A 2 13.47 -1.06 -8.97
C LYS A 2 11.99 -0.84 -8.61
N TYR A 3 11.11 -1.43 -9.42
CA TYR A 3 9.81 -0.89 -9.84
C TYR A 3 8.88 -0.44 -8.69
N GLY A 4 8.66 0.87 -8.55
CA GLY A 4 7.67 1.42 -7.60
C GLY A 4 8.03 2.73 -6.92
N ILE A 5 7.09 3.22 -6.09
CA ILE A 5 7.39 4.15 -4.99
C ILE A 5 7.97 3.29 -3.88
N GLN A 6 9.29 3.36 -3.67
CA GLN A 6 9.93 2.59 -2.62
C GLN A 6 9.50 3.11 -1.24
N PHE A 7 9.71 2.27 -0.23
CA PHE A 7 9.39 2.55 1.16
C PHE A 7 10.01 3.88 1.63
N ASN A 8 9.17 4.89 1.91
CA ASN A 8 9.64 6.21 2.33
C ASN A 8 10.18 6.19 3.77
N THR A 9 11.50 6.03 3.91
CA THR A 9 12.18 5.87 5.21
C THR A 9 12.03 7.08 6.13
N HIS A 10 11.94 8.30 5.59
CA HIS A 10 11.67 9.50 6.39
C HIS A 10 10.27 9.46 6.99
N HIS A 11 9.32 8.87 6.26
CA HIS A 11 7.94 8.78 6.71
C HIS A 11 7.72 7.69 7.75
N PHE A 12 8.51 6.61 7.70
CA PHE A 12 8.51 5.52 8.69
C PHE A 12 9.53 5.68 9.82
N ARG A 13 9.97 6.91 10.12
CA ARG A 13 10.72 7.18 11.36
C ARG A 13 9.86 6.91 12.58
N GLU A 14 10.48 6.46 13.66
CA GLU A 14 9.80 6.08 14.91
C GLU A 14 8.80 7.15 15.41
N GLU A 15 9.19 8.42 15.35
CA GLU A 15 8.32 9.55 15.73
C GLU A 15 7.01 9.61 14.93
N ASN A 16 7.04 9.21 13.66
CA ASN A 16 5.87 9.18 12.79
C ASN A 16 5.07 7.90 12.99
N LEU A 17 5.72 6.76 13.22
CA LEU A 17 5.04 5.51 13.60
C LEU A 17 4.18 5.68 14.84
N ARG A 18 4.72 6.35 15.88
CA ARG A 18 3.98 6.68 17.10
C ARG A 18 2.77 7.58 16.80
N LYS A 19 2.91 8.58 15.92
CA LYS A 19 1.79 9.44 15.49
C LYS A 19 0.73 8.64 14.71
N PHE A 20 1.15 7.70 13.86
CA PHE A 20 0.24 6.87 13.07
C PHE A 20 -0.59 5.95 13.95
N ALA A 21 0.05 5.21 14.85
CA ALA A 21 -0.63 4.38 15.83
C ALA A 21 -1.63 5.19 16.67
N ALA A 22 -1.19 6.34 17.19
CA ALA A 22 -2.04 7.24 17.99
C ALA A 22 -3.22 7.85 17.19
N ALA A 23 -3.12 7.97 15.86
CA ALA A 23 -4.20 8.47 15.01
C ALA A 23 -5.25 7.39 14.68
N ILE A 24 -4.85 6.12 14.69
CA ILE A 24 -5.74 4.98 14.41
C ILE A 24 -6.62 4.64 15.63
N ASP A 25 -6.06 4.75 16.84
CA ASP A 25 -6.76 4.39 18.09
C ASP A 25 -8.11 5.14 18.30
N PRO A 26 -8.19 6.49 18.21
CA PRO A 26 -9.45 7.22 18.34
C PRO A 26 -10.48 6.91 17.24
N ALA A 27 -10.05 6.33 16.11
CA ALA A 27 -10.94 5.91 15.03
C ALA A 27 -11.66 4.57 15.32
N GLY A 28 -11.38 3.97 16.48
CA GLY A 28 -12.04 2.80 17.05
C GLY A 28 -11.35 1.49 16.71
N ALA A 29 -10.04 1.48 16.47
CA ALA A 29 -9.25 0.27 16.23
C ALA A 29 -8.89 -0.41 17.54
N LEU A 30 -8.99 -1.74 17.60
CA LEU A 30 -8.63 -2.52 18.80
C LEU A 30 -7.15 -2.93 18.87
N ILE A 31 -6.41 -2.78 17.77
CA ILE A 31 -4.99 -3.11 17.70
C ILE A 31 -4.20 -1.80 17.73
N SER A 32 -3.52 -1.54 18.84
CA SER A 32 -2.93 -0.24 19.18
C SER A 32 -1.60 0.05 18.47
N ASN A 33 -0.86 -0.98 18.03
CA ASN A 33 0.44 -0.85 17.39
C ASN A 33 0.38 -0.83 15.85
N VAL A 34 -0.82 -0.74 15.26
CA VAL A 34 -0.97 -0.63 13.80
C VAL A 34 -0.58 0.78 13.35
N VAL A 35 0.32 0.87 12.37
CA VAL A 35 0.84 2.16 11.85
C VAL A 35 0.42 2.46 10.42
N GLY A 36 -0.28 1.54 9.77
CA GLY A 36 -0.70 1.69 8.39
C GLY A 36 -1.34 0.43 7.84
N PHE A 37 -1.75 0.51 6.58
CA PHE A 37 -2.56 -0.51 5.92
C PHE A 37 -1.85 -0.99 4.66
N ILE A 38 -1.75 -2.31 4.48
CA ILE A 38 -1.13 -2.94 3.31
C ILE A 38 -2.18 -3.66 2.48
N ASP A 39 -2.17 -3.44 1.16
CA ASP A 39 -3.10 -4.12 0.27
C ASP A 39 -2.56 -4.22 -1.17
N GLY A 40 -3.07 -5.18 -1.92
CA GLY A 40 -2.85 -5.32 -3.35
C GLY A 40 -3.83 -4.45 -4.15
N THR A 41 -3.33 -3.75 -5.18
CA THR A 41 -4.17 -3.01 -6.13
C THR A 41 -3.90 -3.44 -7.57
N LEU A 42 -4.95 -3.41 -8.39
CA LEU A 42 -4.93 -3.86 -9.77
C LEU A 42 -5.10 -2.67 -10.71
N GLN A 43 -4.10 -2.43 -11.55
CA GLN A 43 -4.22 -1.49 -12.66
C GLN A 43 -4.65 -2.26 -13.92
N GLN A 44 -5.86 -1.99 -14.38
CA GLN A 44 -6.39 -2.59 -15.60
C GLN A 44 -5.61 -2.11 -16.83
N VAL A 45 -5.30 -3.05 -17.73
CA VAL A 45 -4.62 -2.79 -18.99
C VAL A 45 -5.46 -3.26 -20.17
N ASN A 46 -5.16 -2.74 -21.34
CA ASN A 46 -5.73 -3.22 -22.58
C ASN A 46 -5.29 -4.66 -22.82
N ARG A 47 -6.23 -5.52 -23.23
CA ARG A 47 -5.93 -6.90 -23.59
C ARG A 47 -4.87 -6.94 -24.70
N PRO A 48 -3.70 -7.54 -24.48
CA PRO A 48 -2.74 -7.76 -25.55
C PRO A 48 -3.37 -8.68 -26.60
N SER A 49 -3.46 -8.21 -27.85
CA SER A 49 -4.08 -8.96 -28.95
C SER A 49 -3.08 -9.74 -29.81
N THR A 50 -1.80 -9.38 -29.76
CA THR A 50 -0.75 -9.93 -30.63
C THR A 50 0.27 -10.81 -29.92
N ASP A 51 0.22 -10.88 -28.58
CA ASP A 51 1.14 -11.66 -27.74
C ASP A 51 0.32 -12.52 -26.77
N ASP A 52 0.17 -13.81 -27.09
CA ASP A 52 -0.62 -14.77 -26.29
C ASP A 52 0.00 -15.06 -24.93
N ALA A 53 1.34 -15.09 -24.85
CA ALA A 53 2.05 -15.32 -23.59
C ALA A 53 1.83 -14.14 -22.63
N MET A 54 2.00 -12.91 -23.13
CA MET A 54 1.71 -11.70 -22.34
C MET A 54 0.22 -11.59 -22.00
N GLN A 55 -0.68 -11.94 -22.92
CA GLN A 55 -2.11 -11.96 -22.66
C GLN A 55 -2.44 -12.87 -21.47
N LYS A 56 -1.95 -14.12 -21.50
CA LYS A 56 -2.16 -15.11 -20.43
C LYS A 56 -1.56 -14.65 -19.11
N ALA A 57 -0.35 -14.09 -19.14
CA ALA A 57 0.31 -13.58 -17.94
C ALA A 57 -0.52 -12.45 -17.29
N LEU A 58 -1.01 -11.50 -18.07
CA LEU A 58 -1.75 -10.35 -17.53
C LEU A 58 -3.20 -10.68 -17.14
N TYR A 59 -3.73 -11.81 -17.60
CA TYR A 59 -5.10 -12.20 -17.28
C TYR A 59 -5.25 -12.63 -15.81
N ASN A 60 -6.06 -11.90 -15.07
CA ASN A 60 -6.47 -12.26 -13.72
C ASN A 60 -7.80 -13.05 -13.79
N GLY A 61 -7.74 -14.34 -13.47
CA GLY A 61 -8.88 -15.25 -13.55
C GLY A 61 -10.00 -14.96 -12.57
N TRP A 62 -9.71 -14.34 -11.42
CA TRP A 62 -10.72 -13.99 -10.41
C TRP A 62 -11.54 -12.77 -10.84
N LYS A 63 -10.89 -11.74 -11.39
CA LYS A 63 -11.57 -10.52 -11.86
C LYS A 63 -12.01 -10.60 -13.32
N HIS A 64 -11.57 -11.59 -14.08
CA HIS A 64 -11.79 -11.72 -15.52
C HIS A 64 -11.29 -10.53 -16.35
N LEU A 65 -10.19 -9.91 -15.92
CA LEU A 65 -9.60 -8.72 -16.54
C LEU A 65 -8.10 -8.91 -16.80
N HIS A 66 -7.55 -8.14 -17.76
CA HIS A 66 -6.10 -8.03 -17.92
C HIS A 66 -5.61 -6.90 -17.02
N VAL A 67 -4.68 -7.22 -16.12
CA VAL A 67 -4.24 -6.30 -15.07
C VAL A 67 -2.74 -6.48 -14.81
N ILE A 68 -2.12 -5.40 -14.37
CA ILE A 68 -0.86 -5.46 -13.62
C ILE A 68 -1.17 -5.18 -12.15
N LYS A 69 -0.44 -5.83 -11.24
CA LYS A 69 -0.69 -5.72 -9.80
C LYS A 69 0.41 -4.90 -9.13
N TYR A 70 0.02 -4.17 -8.09
CA TYR A 70 0.92 -3.48 -7.16
C TYR A 70 0.59 -3.88 -5.74
N GLN A 71 1.59 -3.83 -4.88
CA GLN A 71 1.41 -3.81 -3.44
C GLN A 71 1.58 -2.38 -2.95
N ALA A 72 0.65 -1.89 -2.14
CA ALA A 72 0.75 -0.56 -1.57
C ALA A 72 0.70 -0.60 -0.05
N ILE A 73 1.36 0.38 0.56
CA ILE A 73 1.24 0.68 1.98
C ILE A 73 0.73 2.11 2.11
N VAL A 74 -0.36 2.28 2.85
CA VAL A 74 -1.02 3.57 3.10
C VAL A 74 -0.95 3.89 4.59
N THR A 75 -0.46 5.08 4.93
CA THR A 75 -0.37 5.57 6.30
C THR A 75 -1.59 6.41 6.70
N PRO A 76 -1.85 6.57 8.02
CA PRO A 76 -3.02 7.29 8.53
C PRO A 76 -3.17 8.74 8.09
N ASP A 77 -2.09 9.37 7.63
CA ASP A 77 -2.10 10.72 7.08
C ASP A 77 -2.53 10.79 5.61
N GLY A 78 -2.91 9.66 4.99
CA GLY A 78 -3.44 9.59 3.62
C GLY A 78 -2.37 9.49 2.53
N ILE A 79 -1.10 9.30 2.91
CA ILE A 79 -0.03 9.09 1.95
C ILE A 79 0.06 7.61 1.59
N THR A 80 0.21 7.34 0.29
CA THR A 80 0.65 6.01 -0.17
C THR A 80 2.18 5.98 -0.06
N SER A 81 2.69 5.53 1.08
CA SER A 81 4.11 5.61 1.46
C SER A 81 4.98 4.54 0.81
N SER A 82 4.36 3.51 0.24
CA SER A 82 5.00 2.52 -0.63
C SER A 82 4.02 2.07 -1.71
N LEU A 83 4.50 1.87 -2.94
CA LEU A 83 3.76 1.30 -4.05
C LEU A 83 4.72 0.49 -4.92
N MET A 84 4.82 -0.82 -4.67
CA MET A 84 5.79 -1.71 -5.27
C MET A 84 5.15 -2.57 -6.37
N GLY A 85 5.85 -2.74 -7.48
CA GLY A 85 5.37 -3.43 -8.68
C GLY A 85 5.69 -2.64 -9.96
N PRO A 86 5.28 -3.12 -11.13
CA PRO A 86 4.21 -4.10 -11.33
C PRO A 86 4.69 -5.54 -11.14
N VAL A 87 3.83 -6.36 -10.54
CA VAL A 87 3.89 -7.82 -10.62
C VAL A 87 2.78 -8.34 -11.53
N ILE A 88 2.88 -9.62 -11.90
CA ILE A 88 1.86 -10.30 -12.71
C ILE A 88 0.49 -10.20 -12.02
N GLY A 89 -0.54 -9.86 -12.78
CA GLY A 89 -1.87 -9.56 -12.26
C GLY A 89 -2.56 -10.69 -11.49
N SER A 90 -2.23 -11.93 -11.82
CA SER A 90 -2.73 -13.15 -11.17
C SER A 90 -1.92 -13.58 -9.95
N THR A 91 -0.78 -12.93 -9.66
CA THR A 91 0.05 -13.23 -8.49
C THR A 91 -0.72 -12.98 -7.20
N HIS A 92 -0.72 -13.95 -6.28
CA HIS A 92 -1.31 -13.80 -4.95
C HIS A 92 -0.59 -12.74 -4.12
N ASP A 93 -1.28 -12.00 -3.25
CA ASP A 93 -0.70 -10.85 -2.56
C ASP A 93 0.48 -11.23 -1.64
N LYS A 94 0.40 -12.34 -0.91
CA LYS A 94 1.56 -12.90 -0.19
C LYS A 94 2.74 -13.28 -1.09
N VAL A 95 2.50 -13.77 -2.31
CA VAL A 95 3.59 -14.07 -3.25
C VAL A 95 4.22 -12.77 -3.74
N ALA A 96 3.42 -11.75 -4.04
CA ALA A 96 3.92 -10.42 -4.38
C ALA A 96 4.74 -9.82 -3.24
N PHE A 97 4.29 -9.97 -1.99
CA PHE A 97 5.01 -9.55 -0.78
C PHE A 97 6.42 -10.14 -0.69
N SER A 98 6.55 -11.46 -0.90
CA SER A 98 7.86 -12.13 -0.91
C SER A 98 8.71 -11.69 -2.10
N MET A 99 8.14 -11.64 -3.32
CA MET A 99 8.86 -11.23 -4.54
C MET A 99 9.40 -9.79 -4.47
N LEU A 100 8.71 -8.92 -3.73
CA LEU A 100 9.07 -7.50 -3.59
C LEU A 100 9.98 -7.24 -2.38
N GLU A 101 10.38 -8.28 -1.65
CA GLU A 101 11.18 -8.19 -0.42
C GLU A 101 10.58 -7.24 0.62
N THR A 102 9.25 -7.26 0.76
CA THR A 102 8.58 -6.32 1.68
C THR A 102 8.88 -6.65 3.14
N GLU A 103 8.99 -7.94 3.48
CA GLU A 103 9.33 -8.42 4.84
C GLU A 103 10.58 -7.75 5.40
N ARG A 104 11.69 -7.81 4.65
CA ARG A 104 12.98 -7.23 5.03
C ARG A 104 12.89 -5.75 5.37
N ARG A 105 12.02 -5.00 4.67
CA ARG A 105 11.80 -3.58 4.96
C ARG A 105 10.97 -3.39 6.22
N LEU A 106 9.94 -4.20 6.42
CA LEU A 106 9.14 -4.12 7.64
C LEU A 106 9.97 -4.45 8.87
N GLU A 107 10.81 -5.49 8.82
CA GLU A 107 11.74 -5.83 9.89
C GLU A 107 12.65 -4.65 10.23
N LYS A 108 13.25 -4.03 9.21
CA LYS A 108 14.18 -2.90 9.40
C LYS A 108 13.52 -1.66 9.99
N TYR A 109 12.28 -1.34 9.61
CA TYR A 109 11.65 -0.05 9.94
C TYR A 109 10.57 -0.13 11.02
N LEU A 110 10.01 -1.31 11.28
CA LEU A 110 8.95 -1.50 12.27
C LEU A 110 9.42 -2.32 13.49
N GLY A 111 10.45 -3.15 13.32
CA GLY A 111 11.10 -3.94 14.37
C GLY A 111 12.06 -3.13 15.23
N LEU A 112 11.58 -2.03 15.82
CA LEU A 112 12.41 -1.06 16.56
C LEU A 112 12.65 -1.43 18.03
N SER A 113 12.00 -2.47 18.54
CA SER A 113 12.11 -2.95 19.92
C SER A 113 12.51 -4.42 19.94
N GLU A 114 13.31 -4.81 20.95
CA GLU A 114 13.59 -6.22 21.26
C GLU A 114 12.37 -6.95 21.82
N ASN A 115 11.42 -6.22 22.40
CA ASN A 115 10.14 -6.78 22.83
C ASN A 115 9.14 -6.77 21.68
N GLU A 116 8.67 -7.96 21.26
CA GLU A 116 7.70 -8.12 20.16
C GLU A 116 6.40 -7.36 20.40
N GLU A 117 5.95 -7.23 21.65
CA GLU A 117 4.72 -6.51 21.99
C GLU A 117 4.81 -4.99 21.75
N ASP A 118 6.03 -4.45 21.70
CA ASP A 118 6.30 -3.02 21.48
C ASP A 118 6.63 -2.71 20.00
N GLN A 119 6.66 -3.73 19.13
CA GLN A 119 6.91 -3.56 17.71
C GLN A 119 5.69 -2.99 16.97
N PHE A 120 5.93 -2.21 15.93
CA PHE A 120 4.87 -1.68 15.08
C PHE A 120 4.48 -2.68 14.00
N VAL A 121 3.22 -2.64 13.57
CA VAL A 121 2.71 -3.55 12.53
C VAL A 121 1.88 -2.83 11.48
N LEU A 122 1.82 -3.42 10.29
CA LEU A 122 0.81 -3.06 9.29
C LEU A 122 -0.41 -3.97 9.47
N TYR A 123 -1.59 -3.46 9.11
CA TYR A 123 -2.79 -4.28 9.02
C TYR A 123 -3.15 -4.51 7.55
N GLY A 124 -3.34 -5.76 7.16
CA GLY A 124 -3.56 -6.13 5.75
C GLY A 124 -4.72 -7.08 5.55
N ASP A 125 -5.04 -7.33 4.29
CA ASP A 125 -6.06 -8.28 3.91
C ASP A 125 -5.67 -9.73 4.30
N PRO A 126 -6.64 -10.67 4.45
CA PRO A 126 -6.35 -12.06 4.82
C PRO A 126 -5.37 -12.80 3.90
N ALA A 127 -5.17 -12.35 2.66
CA ALA A 127 -4.17 -12.89 1.75
C ALA A 127 -2.74 -12.73 2.27
N TYR A 128 -2.48 -11.82 3.21
CA TYR A 128 -1.20 -11.64 3.88
C TYR A 128 -0.98 -12.55 5.11
N ILE A 129 -1.88 -13.50 5.39
CA ILE A 129 -1.78 -14.34 6.59
C ILE A 129 -0.40 -15.03 6.68
N SER A 130 0.24 -14.87 7.84
CA SER A 130 1.59 -15.39 8.12
C SER A 130 2.65 -14.96 7.08
N ALA A 131 2.52 -13.76 6.50
CA ALA A 131 3.51 -13.20 5.58
C ALA A 131 4.71 -12.59 6.30
N SER A 132 4.51 -12.02 7.49
CA SER A 132 5.56 -11.44 8.35
C SER A 132 4.98 -11.22 9.76
N PRO A 133 5.79 -11.27 10.85
CA PRO A 133 5.34 -10.86 12.18
C PRO A 133 4.88 -9.39 12.22
N HIS A 134 5.35 -8.55 11.29
CA HIS A 134 4.99 -7.13 11.18
C HIS A 134 3.72 -6.88 10.33
N VAL A 135 2.98 -7.92 9.95
CA VAL A 135 1.70 -7.80 9.23
C VAL A 135 0.63 -8.59 9.94
N TYR A 136 -0.32 -7.87 10.53
CA TYR A 136 -1.50 -8.47 11.13
C TYR A 136 -2.63 -8.54 10.10
N THR A 137 -3.41 -9.61 10.16
CA THR A 137 -4.57 -9.84 9.29
C THR A 137 -5.82 -10.09 10.13
N PRO A 138 -7.03 -9.93 9.57
CA PRO A 138 -8.25 -10.33 10.24
C PRO A 138 -8.20 -11.79 10.73
N PHE A 139 -8.86 -12.05 11.86
CA PHE A 139 -9.20 -13.40 12.30
C PHE A 139 -10.09 -14.10 11.25
N PRO A 140 -10.15 -15.44 11.22
CA PRO A 140 -10.98 -16.17 10.28
C PRO A 140 -12.43 -15.65 10.23
N SER A 141 -12.97 -15.43 9.03
CA SER A 141 -14.30 -14.83 8.87
C SER A 141 -15.44 -15.66 9.45
N ASN A 142 -15.21 -16.95 9.67
CA ASN A 142 -16.14 -17.91 10.26
C ASN A 142 -15.95 -18.08 11.78
N THR A 143 -15.09 -17.27 12.42
CA THR A 143 -14.89 -17.33 13.88
C THR A 143 -16.19 -17.09 14.65
N THR A 144 -16.38 -17.86 15.72
CA THR A 144 -17.49 -17.73 16.65
C THR A 144 -17.14 -16.90 17.88
N ASP A 145 -15.86 -16.58 18.10
CA ASP A 145 -15.41 -15.79 19.23
C ASP A 145 -15.90 -14.33 19.11
N PRO A 146 -16.69 -13.82 20.07
CA PRO A 146 -17.16 -12.43 20.06
C PRO A 146 -16.04 -11.39 20.01
N ILE A 147 -14.89 -11.66 20.65
CA ILE A 147 -13.74 -10.75 20.71
C ILE A 147 -13.08 -10.66 19.34
N GLU A 148 -12.83 -11.79 18.68
CA GLU A 148 -12.27 -11.81 17.32
C GLU A 148 -13.19 -11.10 16.31
N ARG A 149 -14.51 -11.31 16.44
CA ARG A 149 -15.50 -10.65 15.58
C ARG A 149 -15.52 -9.14 15.78
N GLU A 150 -15.41 -8.67 17.03
CA GLU A 150 -15.32 -7.23 17.31
C GLU A 150 -13.98 -6.66 16.82
N CYS A 151 -12.87 -7.39 17.01
CA CYS A 151 -11.58 -7.00 16.45
C CYS A 151 -11.66 -6.82 14.93
N ASN A 152 -12.15 -7.82 14.18
CA ASN A 152 -12.33 -7.73 12.74
C ASN A 152 -13.23 -6.55 12.32
N ARG A 153 -14.33 -6.34 13.03
CA ARG A 153 -15.25 -5.22 12.79
C ARG A 153 -14.57 -3.86 13.02
N SER A 154 -13.81 -3.74 14.11
CA SER A 154 -13.09 -2.53 14.50
C SER A 154 -12.01 -2.19 13.46
N MET A 155 -11.20 -3.18 13.07
CA MET A 155 -10.09 -3.00 12.14
C MET A 155 -10.57 -2.76 10.71
N SER A 156 -11.66 -3.39 10.26
CA SER A 156 -12.23 -3.14 8.92
C SER A 156 -12.67 -1.67 8.74
N LYS A 157 -13.12 -0.99 9.80
CA LYS A 157 -13.54 0.42 9.74
C LYS A 157 -12.38 1.40 9.48
N VAL A 158 -11.15 1.01 9.83
CA VAL A 158 -9.95 1.83 9.63
C VAL A 158 -9.16 1.35 8.41
N CYS A 159 -9.10 0.04 8.16
CA CYS A 159 -8.36 -0.55 7.06
C CYS A 159 -8.86 -0.12 5.67
N ILE A 160 -10.16 0.18 5.53
CA ILE A 160 -10.76 0.74 4.31
C ILE A 160 -10.06 2.01 3.80
N ALA A 161 -9.25 2.69 4.63
CA ALA A 161 -8.42 3.81 4.21
C ALA A 161 -7.52 3.47 2.99
N VAL A 162 -6.98 2.25 2.91
CA VAL A 162 -6.15 1.83 1.77
C VAL A 162 -6.93 1.89 0.45
N GLU A 163 -8.18 1.41 0.47
CA GLU A 163 -9.08 1.42 -0.69
C GLU A 163 -9.48 2.86 -1.08
N TRP A 164 -9.69 3.74 -0.09
CA TRP A 164 -9.96 5.16 -0.36
C TRP A 164 -8.81 5.82 -1.09
N GLU A 165 -7.56 5.55 -0.71
CA GLU A 165 -6.40 6.11 -1.39
C GLU A 165 -6.25 5.59 -2.82
N PHE A 166 -6.56 4.31 -3.08
CA PHE A 166 -6.65 3.80 -4.46
C PHE A 166 -7.75 4.51 -5.26
N GLY A 167 -8.90 4.72 -4.63
CA GLY A 167 -10.02 5.47 -5.21
C GLY A 167 -9.63 6.91 -5.57
N GLU A 168 -8.87 7.60 -4.72
CA GLU A 168 -8.44 8.98 -4.94
C GLU A 168 -7.42 9.11 -6.08
N VAL A 169 -6.54 8.12 -6.29
CA VAL A 169 -5.69 8.06 -7.50
C VAL A 169 -6.58 7.99 -8.74
N MET A 170 -7.54 7.07 -8.74
CA MET A 170 -8.42 6.83 -9.88
C MET A 170 -9.37 8.02 -10.13
N LYS A 171 -9.75 8.77 -9.10
CA LYS A 171 -10.57 9.98 -9.17
C LYS A 171 -9.83 11.15 -9.84
N HIS A 172 -8.57 11.40 -9.46
CA HIS A 172 -7.80 12.53 -9.99
C HIS A 172 -7.17 12.24 -11.36
N PHE A 173 -6.81 10.99 -11.63
CA PHE A 173 -6.09 10.60 -12.84
C PHE A 173 -6.96 9.69 -13.72
N ALA A 174 -7.90 10.30 -14.45
CA ALA A 174 -8.85 9.56 -15.29
C ALA A 174 -8.18 8.67 -16.35
N TYR A 175 -6.96 9.00 -16.79
CA TYR A 175 -6.20 8.15 -17.71
C TYR A 175 -5.86 6.78 -17.09
N ALA A 176 -5.66 6.72 -15.76
CA ALA A 176 -5.50 5.47 -15.01
C ALA A 176 -6.71 4.54 -15.13
N LYS A 177 -7.93 5.11 -15.23
CA LYS A 177 -9.17 4.36 -15.48
C LYS A 177 -9.34 3.93 -16.94
N TYR A 178 -8.70 4.63 -17.88
CA TYR A 178 -8.94 4.42 -19.30
C TYR A 178 -8.15 3.22 -19.84
N ARG A 179 -8.72 2.02 -19.65
CA ARG A 179 -8.08 0.75 -20.03
C ARG A 179 -7.64 0.66 -21.49
N TYR A 180 -8.33 1.32 -22.43
CA TYR A 180 -7.95 1.31 -23.85
C TYR A 180 -6.70 2.15 -24.13
N GLY A 181 -6.44 3.14 -23.28
CA GLY A 181 -5.20 3.89 -23.26
C GLY A 181 -4.06 3.02 -22.72
N MET A 182 -4.30 2.25 -21.66
CA MET A 182 -3.28 1.46 -20.94
C MET A 182 -2.74 0.25 -21.72
N LYS A 183 -1.82 0.48 -22.66
CA LYS A 183 -1.20 -0.54 -23.52
C LYS A 183 0.23 -0.84 -23.05
N THR A 184 0.52 -2.07 -22.65
CA THR A 184 1.84 -2.51 -22.17
C THR A 184 2.95 -2.34 -23.21
N GLY A 185 2.64 -2.42 -24.50
CA GLY A 185 3.58 -2.13 -25.61
C GLY A 185 3.55 -0.69 -26.15
N GLY A 186 2.78 0.22 -25.57
CA GLY A 186 2.60 1.59 -26.07
C GLY A 186 3.02 2.67 -25.08
N ASN A 187 2.29 2.79 -23.97
CA ASN A 187 2.37 3.96 -23.08
C ASN A 187 2.77 3.62 -21.64
N ASN A 188 3.36 2.45 -21.42
CA ASN A 188 3.84 1.97 -20.12
C ASN A 188 2.85 2.23 -18.97
N PRO A 189 1.77 1.42 -18.88
CA PRO A 189 0.74 1.56 -17.85
C PRO A 189 1.30 1.60 -16.44
N ALA A 190 2.46 0.96 -16.24
CA ALA A 190 3.07 0.88 -14.95
C ALA A 190 3.61 2.21 -14.45
N LYS A 191 4.36 2.92 -15.32
CA LYS A 191 4.83 4.28 -15.01
C LYS A 191 3.67 5.23 -14.77
N ILE A 192 2.60 5.11 -15.55
CA ILE A 192 1.43 5.99 -15.41
C ILE A 192 0.79 5.82 -14.05
N TYR A 193 0.57 4.59 -13.58
CA TYR A 193 -0.05 4.37 -12.27
C TYR A 193 0.84 4.87 -11.13
N ILE A 194 2.15 4.59 -11.19
CA ILE A 194 3.12 5.08 -10.20
C ILE A 194 3.12 6.61 -10.14
N LEU A 195 3.23 7.29 -11.29
CA LEU A 195 3.23 8.75 -11.35
C LEU A 195 1.89 9.35 -10.89
N SER A 196 0.77 8.68 -11.17
CA SER A 196 -0.55 9.08 -10.68
C SER A 196 -0.60 9.03 -9.16
N THR A 197 -0.03 7.99 -8.54
CA THR A 197 0.04 7.85 -7.08
C THR A 197 0.93 8.90 -6.44
N VAL A 198 2.14 9.16 -6.99
CA VAL A 198 3.02 10.23 -6.51
C VAL A 198 2.31 11.59 -6.61
N SER A 199 1.68 11.86 -7.75
CA SER A 199 0.95 13.11 -7.97
C SER A 199 -0.25 13.24 -7.03
N LYS A 200 -0.95 12.14 -6.72
CA LYS A 200 -2.03 12.11 -5.70
C LYS A 200 -1.50 12.51 -4.33
N ASN A 201 -0.38 11.93 -3.90
CA ASN A 201 0.23 12.27 -2.62
C ASN A 201 0.63 13.75 -2.57
N MET A 202 1.25 14.29 -3.63
CA MET A 202 1.60 15.72 -3.72
C MET A 202 0.36 16.63 -3.63
N LEU A 203 -0.72 16.28 -4.34
CA LEU A 203 -1.99 17.01 -4.28
C LEU A 203 -2.59 17.00 -2.86
N HIS A 204 -2.51 15.87 -2.17
CA HIS A 204 -2.95 15.75 -0.78
C HIS A 204 -2.11 16.63 0.16
N CYS A 205 -0.78 16.60 0.02
CA CYS A 205 0.14 17.45 0.77
C CYS A 205 -0.12 18.96 0.54
N CYS A 206 -0.54 19.36 -0.67
CA CYS A 206 -0.90 20.75 -0.96
C CYS A 206 -2.22 21.16 -0.31
N ARG A 207 -3.19 20.25 -0.24
CA ARG A 207 -4.53 20.52 0.27
C ARG A 207 -4.61 20.49 1.80
N GLN A 208 -3.72 19.74 2.46
CA GLN A 208 -3.69 19.60 3.91
C GLN A 208 -5.06 19.19 4.49
N GLY A 209 -5.75 18.25 3.81
CA GLY A 209 -7.09 17.78 4.18
C GLY A 209 -8.01 17.53 2.99
N GLY A 210 -9.29 17.24 3.29
CA GLY A 210 -10.32 17.01 2.27
C GLY A 210 -10.33 15.62 1.63
N TYR A 211 -9.51 14.70 2.13
CA TYR A 211 -9.48 13.29 1.73
C TYR A 211 -10.28 12.43 2.72
N PRO A 212 -10.85 11.30 2.28
CA PRO A 212 -11.60 10.40 3.17
C PRO A 212 -10.76 9.90 4.35
N THR A 213 -9.49 9.56 4.11
CA THR A 213 -8.55 9.09 5.14
C THR A 213 -8.33 10.15 6.21
N TYR A 214 -8.03 11.39 5.83
CA TYR A 214 -7.97 12.52 6.77
C TYR A 214 -9.28 12.70 7.53
N SER A 215 -10.42 12.58 6.85
CA SER A 215 -11.73 12.75 7.49
C SER A 215 -11.98 11.71 8.58
N LYS A 216 -11.42 10.50 8.44
CA LYS A 216 -11.55 9.38 9.37
C LYS A 216 -10.49 9.36 10.48
N LEU A 217 -9.21 9.56 10.13
CA LEU A 217 -8.07 9.38 11.04
C LEU A 217 -7.51 10.71 11.57
N LYS A 218 -7.99 11.84 11.05
CA LYS A 218 -7.69 13.22 11.51
C LYS A 218 -6.20 13.57 11.56
N LEU A 219 -5.36 12.85 10.83
CA LEU A 219 -3.93 13.13 10.72
C LEU A 219 -3.62 13.86 9.42
N LEU A 220 -2.98 15.01 9.53
CA LEU A 220 -2.56 15.81 8.37
C LEU A 220 -1.38 15.14 7.65
N PRO A 221 -1.33 15.21 6.30
CA PRO A 221 -0.15 14.80 5.56
C PRO A 221 1.04 15.72 5.88
N PRO A 222 2.28 15.29 5.60
CA PRO A 222 3.43 16.18 5.61
C PRO A 222 3.22 17.39 4.68
N THR A 223 4.05 18.41 4.85
CA THR A 223 4.11 19.48 3.85
C THR A 223 4.55 18.92 2.49
N LEU A 224 4.23 19.61 1.40
CA LEU A 224 4.71 19.19 0.07
C LEU A 224 6.24 19.11 0.03
N GLU A 225 6.92 20.06 0.69
CA GLU A 225 8.38 20.10 0.77
C GLU A 225 8.94 18.89 1.52
N ASP A 226 8.39 18.57 2.69
CA ASP A 226 8.81 17.40 3.47
C ASP A 226 8.55 16.09 2.71
N TYR A 227 7.41 15.99 2.01
CA TYR A 227 7.10 14.82 1.18
C TYR A 227 8.11 14.65 0.05
N ILE A 228 8.42 15.73 -0.69
CA ILE A 228 9.41 15.71 -1.77
C ILE A 228 10.80 15.41 -1.24
N HIS A 229 11.16 15.99 -0.09
CA HIS A 229 12.44 15.72 0.57
C HIS A 229 12.55 14.24 0.96
N GLY A 230 11.51 13.66 1.56
CA GLY A 230 11.48 12.24 1.92
C GLY A 230 11.51 11.27 0.74
N MET A 231 11.09 11.72 -0.46
CA MET A 231 11.26 10.93 -1.69
C MET A 231 12.71 10.89 -2.19
N ARG A 232 13.58 11.82 -1.75
CA ARG A 232 15.01 11.79 -2.05
C ARG A 232 15.67 10.75 -1.14
N ARG A 233 15.50 9.49 -1.49
CA ARG A 233 16.11 8.37 -0.77
C ARG A 233 17.64 8.51 -0.77
N GLU A 234 18.23 8.39 0.41
CA GLU A 234 19.66 8.11 0.58
C GLU A 234 19.95 6.65 0.19
N ARG A 235 21.14 6.37 -0.35
CA ARG A 235 21.55 5.00 -0.69
C ARG A 235 21.39 4.10 0.55
N ILE A 236 20.74 2.96 0.39
CA ILE A 236 20.57 1.99 1.48
C ILE A 236 21.50 0.81 1.21
N GLU A 237 22.53 0.68 2.05
CA GLU A 237 23.43 -0.48 2.06
C GLU A 237 22.60 -1.78 2.18
N GLY A 238 22.92 -2.76 1.32
CA GLY A 238 22.21 -4.03 1.17
C GLY A 238 20.88 -3.98 0.41
N GLU A 239 20.41 -2.84 -0.09
CA GLU A 239 19.32 -2.78 -1.10
C GLU A 239 19.81 -2.31 -2.47
N ASP A 240 20.77 -1.39 -2.46
CA ASP A 240 21.32 -0.73 -3.65
C ASP A 240 22.70 -1.27 -4.05
N ASP A 241 23.19 -2.33 -3.38
CA ASP A 241 24.52 -2.90 -3.63
C ASP A 241 24.53 -4.04 -4.68
N ASP A 242 23.35 -4.47 -5.12
CA ASP A 242 23.17 -5.45 -6.21
C ASP A 242 23.05 -4.77 -7.59
N GLU A 243 23.90 -3.77 -7.89
CA GLU A 243 24.08 -3.22 -9.24
C GLU A 243 25.28 -3.84 -9.97
#